data_AF-A0A959CCR7-F1
#
_entry.id   AF-A0A959CCR7-F1
#
_cell.length_a   1.000
_cell.length_b   1.000
_cell.length_c   1.000
_cell.angle_alpha   90.00
_cell.angle_beta   90.00
_cell.angle_gamma   90.00
#
_symmetry.space_group_name_H-M   'P 1'
#
loop_
_entity.id
_entity.type
_entity.pdbx_description
1 polymer ?
#
loop_
_entity_poly.entity_id
_entity_poly.type
_entity_poly.pdbx_seq_one_letter_code
_entity_poly.pdbx_strand_id
1 'polypeptide(L)'
;FAKQWNAFALLDREKWYKLEEVAALLPKGTLTPDNVASRREGTLSDGDFRYYYRVLETVQGKATAPFDYVKEQASKVILHKRKQEMLERWKEDLYQKELRRENVKIYR
;
A
#
# COMPACT_ATOMS: atom_id res chain seq x y z
N PHE A 1 -11.26 27.74 2.52
CA PHE A 1 -11.97 27.72 3.81
C PHE A 1 -12.52 26.33 4.12
N ALA A 2 -11.64 25.36 4.37
CA ALA A 2 -12.02 23.97 4.73
C ALA A 2 -11.03 23.40 5.75
N LYS A 3 -10.61 24.23 6.71
CA LYS A 3 -9.52 23.91 7.65
C LYS A 3 -9.94 23.98 9.12
N GLN A 4 -11.24 24.14 9.42
CA GLN A 4 -11.71 24.46 10.77
C GLN A 4 -12.77 23.50 11.32
N TRP A 5 -13.19 22.51 10.55
CA TRP A 5 -14.02 21.41 11.04
C TRP A 5 -13.27 20.14 10.70
N ASN A 6 -13.36 19.14 11.58
CA ASN A 6 -12.70 17.84 11.58
C ASN A 6 -12.96 17.01 10.31
N ALA A 7 -12.61 17.56 9.15
CA ALA A 7 -12.95 17.08 7.82
C ALA A 7 -11.76 16.27 7.33
N PHE A 8 -11.69 15.02 7.79
CA PHE A 8 -10.82 14.03 7.16
C PHE A 8 -11.28 13.87 5.71
N ALA A 9 -10.43 14.27 4.76
CA ALA A 9 -10.75 14.25 3.34
C ALA A 9 -9.70 13.45 2.58
N LEU A 10 -10.09 12.30 2.03
CA LEU A 10 -9.27 11.48 1.13
C LEU A 10 -9.38 12.06 -0.28
N LEU A 11 -8.67 13.16 -0.56
CA LEU A 11 -8.76 13.89 -1.84
C LEU A 11 -7.68 13.51 -2.86
N ASP A 12 -6.80 12.56 -2.51
CA ASP A 12 -5.75 12.10 -3.41
C ASP A 12 -6.34 11.17 -4.49
N ARG A 13 -6.34 11.65 -5.74
CA ARG A 13 -6.91 10.94 -6.89
C ARG A 13 -6.02 9.81 -7.41
N GLU A 14 -4.74 9.80 -7.03
CA GLU A 14 -3.78 8.77 -7.48
C GLU A 14 -3.67 7.62 -6.47
N LYS A 15 -4.26 7.80 -5.28
CA LYS A 15 -4.17 6.82 -4.20
C LYS A 15 -5.38 5.89 -4.17
N TRP A 16 -5.09 4.59 -4.29
CA TRP A 16 -6.06 3.52 -4.09
C TRP A 16 -6.20 3.19 -2.61
N TYR A 17 -7.43 3.08 -2.13
CA TYR A 17 -7.76 2.70 -0.75
C TYR A 17 -8.47 1.35 -0.73
N LYS A 18 -8.26 0.57 0.33
CA LYS A 18 -9.07 -0.64 0.50
C LYS A 18 -10.50 -0.25 0.84
N LEU A 19 -11.46 -0.97 0.27
CA LEU A 19 -12.88 -0.74 0.53
C LEU A 19 -13.20 -0.79 2.03
N GLU A 20 -12.60 -1.73 2.76
CA GLU A 20 -12.78 -1.90 4.21
C GLU A 20 -12.32 -0.68 5.01
N GLU A 21 -11.18 -0.07 4.63
CA GLU A 21 -10.64 1.12 5.29
C GLU A 21 -11.56 2.32 5.09
N VAL A 22 -12.11 2.49 3.89
CA VAL A 22 -13.06 3.58 3.58
C VAL A 22 -14.42 3.32 4.24
N ALA A 23 -14.90 2.07 4.22
CA ALA A 23 -16.18 1.69 4.83
C ALA A 23 -16.18 1.87 6.36
N ALA A 24 -15.03 1.71 7.02
CA ALA A 24 -14.88 1.94 8.46
C ALA A 24 -15.08 3.42 8.88
N LEU A 25 -14.90 4.36 7.94
CA LEU A 25 -15.08 5.80 8.17
C LEU A 25 -16.52 6.26 7.92
N LEU A 26 -17.36 5.41 7.33
CA LEU A 26 -18.73 5.71 6.97
C LEU A 26 -19.71 4.95 7.88
N PRO A 27 -20.97 5.41 7.98
CA PRO A 27 -22.00 4.64 8.66
C PRO A 27 -22.10 3.21 8.10
N LYS A 28 -22.35 2.23 8.98
CA LYS A 28 -22.37 0.81 8.60
C LYS A 28 -23.33 0.55 7.43
N GLY A 29 -22.88 -0.23 6.45
CA GLY A 29 -23.68 -0.60 5.28
C GLY A 29 -23.70 0.43 4.15
N THR A 30 -23.02 1.56 4.31
CA THR A 30 -22.91 2.58 3.25
C THR A 30 -22.24 2.04 2.00
N LEU A 31 -21.00 1.55 2.15
CA LEU A 31 -20.20 0.96 1.08
C LEU A 31 -19.91 -0.51 1.44
N THR A 32 -20.25 -1.40 0.53
CA THR A 32 -20.04 -2.84 0.62
C THR A 32 -19.49 -3.36 -0.70
N PRO A 33 -18.83 -4.52 -0.73
CA PRO A 33 -18.31 -5.11 -1.97
C PRO A 33 -19.37 -5.24 -3.08
N ASP A 34 -20.62 -5.48 -2.68
CA ASP A 34 -21.75 -5.68 -3.60
C ASP A 34 -22.32 -4.38 -4.15
N ASN A 35 -22.24 -3.27 -3.40
CA ASN A 35 -22.88 -2.01 -3.76
C ASN A 35 -21.90 -0.94 -4.28
N VAL A 36 -20.60 -1.10 -4.07
CA VAL A 36 -19.61 -0.05 -4.38
C VAL A 36 -19.55 0.28 -5.88
N ALA A 37 -19.83 -0.70 -6.75
CA ALA A 37 -19.82 -0.50 -8.20
C ALA A 37 -21.04 0.30 -8.69
N SER A 38 -22.19 0.16 -8.02
CA SER A 38 -23.45 0.83 -8.40
C SER A 38 -23.64 2.15 -7.67
N ARG A 39 -23.19 2.28 -6.42
CA ARG A 39 -23.24 3.51 -5.62
C ARG A 39 -21.96 4.34 -5.78
N ARG A 40 -21.86 5.01 -6.93
CA ARG A 40 -20.69 5.85 -7.25
C ARG A 40 -20.61 7.16 -6.47
N GLU A 41 -21.71 7.68 -5.97
CA GLU A 41 -21.71 8.90 -5.16
C GLU A 41 -22.88 8.89 -4.20
N GLY A 42 -22.74 9.61 -3.09
CA GLY A 42 -23.79 9.69 -2.10
C GLY A 42 -23.50 10.72 -1.02
N THR A 43 -24.59 11.22 -0.45
CA THR A 43 -24.57 12.05 0.75
C THR A 43 -25.29 11.29 1.85
N LEU A 44 -24.69 11.23 3.02
CA LEU A 44 -25.27 10.57 4.19
C LEU A 44 -25.31 11.57 5.32
N SER A 45 -26.33 11.45 6.17
CA SER A 45 -26.39 12.17 7.43
C SER A 45 -26.60 11.15 8.54
N ASP A 46 -25.74 11.19 9.54
CA ASP A 46 -25.83 10.36 10.74
C ASP A 46 -25.71 11.28 11.96
N GLY A 47 -26.82 11.50 12.65
CA GLY A 47 -26.94 12.51 13.70
C GLY A 47 -26.52 13.91 13.23
N ASP A 48 -25.52 14.46 13.91
CA ASP A 48 -24.96 15.79 13.63
C ASP A 48 -23.90 15.78 12.51
N PHE A 49 -23.54 14.61 11.98
CA PHE A 49 -22.49 14.47 10.97
C PHE A 49 -23.06 14.27 9.58
N ARG A 50 -22.44 14.94 8.60
CA ARG A 50 -22.75 14.77 7.18
C ARG A 50 -21.53 14.27 6.43
N TYR A 51 -21.72 13.16 5.72
CA TYR A 51 -20.68 12.48 4.95
C TYR A 51 -20.95 12.66 3.47
N TYR A 52 -19.89 12.93 2.73
CA TYR A 52 -19.91 13.05 1.28
C TYR A 52 -18.89 12.07 0.72
N TYR A 53 -19.30 11.24 -0.22
CA TYR A 53 -18.38 10.33 -0.88
C TYR A 53 -18.64 10.28 -2.39
N ARG A 54 -17.56 10.08 -3.14
CA ARG A 54 -17.60 9.80 -4.57
C ARG A 54 -16.54 8.76 -4.90
N VAL A 55 -16.98 7.63 -5.41
CA VAL A 55 -16.17 6.55 -5.93
C VAL A 55 -15.82 6.87 -7.38
N LEU A 56 -14.53 7.10 -7.64
CA LEU A 56 -14.04 7.38 -8.99
C LEU A 56 -13.90 6.09 -9.80
N GLU A 57 -13.29 5.07 -9.19
CA GLU A 57 -13.01 3.80 -9.82
C GLU A 57 -13.07 2.66 -8.79
N THR A 58 -13.47 1.46 -9.23
CA THR A 58 -13.53 0.26 -8.39
C THR A 58 -12.85 -0.89 -9.12
N VAL A 59 -11.91 -1.57 -8.45
CA VAL A 59 -11.30 -2.80 -8.99
C VAL A 59 -11.61 -3.96 -8.07
N GLN A 60 -12.24 -4.99 -8.64
CA GLN A 60 -12.49 -6.26 -7.95
C GLN A 60 -11.22 -7.10 -7.98
N GLY A 61 -10.87 -7.75 -6.87
CA GLY A 61 -9.60 -8.47 -6.69
C GLY A 61 -9.33 -9.65 -7.65
N LYS A 62 -10.24 -9.96 -8.57
CA LYS A 62 -10.04 -10.95 -9.65
C LYS A 62 -9.47 -10.34 -10.94
N ALA A 63 -9.48 -9.02 -11.09
CA ALA A 63 -8.79 -8.33 -12.17
C ALA A 63 -7.37 -7.96 -11.71
N THR A 64 -6.41 -7.92 -12.64
CA THR A 64 -5.03 -7.43 -12.40
C THR A 64 -5.10 -6.17 -11.53
N ALA A 65 -4.53 -6.24 -10.33
CA ALA A 65 -4.57 -5.11 -9.40
C ALA A 65 -4.02 -3.85 -10.10
N PRO A 66 -4.61 -2.66 -9.84
CA PRO A 66 -4.17 -1.42 -10.48
C PRO A 66 -2.66 -1.28 -10.36
N PHE A 67 -1.99 -0.94 -11.47
CA PHE A 67 -0.53 -0.85 -11.50
C PHE A 67 -0.02 0.01 -10.35
N ASP A 68 -0.68 1.12 -10.03
CA ASP A 68 -0.27 2.03 -8.96
C ASP A 68 -0.37 1.41 -7.55
N TYR A 69 -1.35 0.53 -7.30
CA TYR A 69 -1.45 -0.21 -6.03
C TYR A 69 -0.34 -1.26 -5.89
N VAL A 70 -0.03 -1.97 -6.98
CA VAL A 70 1.03 -2.99 -7.00
C VAL A 70 2.41 -2.34 -7.04
N LYS A 71 2.56 -1.16 -7.63
CA LYS A 71 3.85 -0.48 -7.82
C LYS A 71 4.54 -0.25 -6.50
N GLU A 72 3.84 0.21 -5.47
CA GLU A 72 4.47 0.45 -4.16
C GLU A 72 4.94 -0.86 -3.51
N GLN A 73 4.12 -1.91 -3.56
CA GLN A 73 4.47 -3.22 -2.99
C GLN A 73 5.59 -3.90 -3.79
N ALA A 74 5.50 -3.88 -5.12
CA ALA A 74 6.51 -4.40 -6.03
C ALA A 74 7.84 -3.66 -5.83
N SER A 75 7.82 -2.34 -5.67
CA SER A 75 9.03 -1.56 -5.39
C SER A 75 9.70 -1.99 -4.08
N LYS A 76 8.92 -2.20 -3.01
CA LYS A 76 9.44 -2.73 -1.73
C LYS A 76 10.06 -4.11 -1.90
N VAL A 77 9.41 -5.02 -2.62
CA VAL A 77 9.93 -6.38 -2.88
C VAL A 77 11.21 -6.34 -3.72
N ILE A 78 11.24 -5.54 -4.78
CA ILE A 78 12.43 -5.38 -5.64
C ILE A 78 13.59 -4.81 -4.82
N LEU A 79 13.33 -3.79 -4.01
CA LEU A 79 14.36 -3.17 -3.16
C LEU A 79 14.89 -4.17 -2.12
N HIS A 80 14.02 -4.96 -1.50
CA HIS A 80 14.41 -5.99 -0.54
C HIS A 80 15.32 -7.04 -1.18
N LYS A 81 14.95 -7.55 -2.36
CA LYS A 81 15.79 -8.51 -3.11
C LYS A 81 17.17 -7.95 -3.43
N ARG A 82 17.24 -6.72 -3.94
CA ARG A 82 18.53 -6.05 -4.22
C ARG A 82 19.39 -5.90 -2.98
N LYS A 83 18.79 -5.58 -1.83
CA LYS A 83 19.51 -5.50 -0.55
C LYS A 83 20.09 -6.86 -0.14
N GLN A 84 19.33 -7.94 -0.28
CA GLN A 84 19.81 -9.29 0.01
C GLN A 84 20.95 -9.69 -0.93
N GLU A 85 20.79 -9.48 -2.24
CA GLU A 85 21.84 -9.77 -3.23
C GLU A 85 23.13 -9.00 -2.95
N MET A 86 23.02 -7.72 -2.56
CA MET A 86 24.18 -6.90 -2.21
C MET A 86 24.91 -7.46 -0.99
N LEU A 87 24.19 -7.85 0.07
CA LEU A 87 24.78 -8.42 1.28
C LEU A 87 25.53 -9.73 0.97
N GLU A 88 24.94 -10.59 0.15
CA GLU A 88 25.53 -11.87 -0.19
C GLU A 88 26.78 -11.72 -1.04
N ARG A 89 26.78 -10.79 -2.01
CA ARG A 89 27.98 -10.42 -2.75
C ARG A 89 29.07 -9.85 -1.84
N TRP A 90 28.70 -9.00 -0.89
CA TRP A 90 29.66 -8.43 0.06
C TRP A 90 30.30 -9.49 0.94
N LYS A 91 29.52 -10.49 1.38
CA LYS A 91 30.02 -11.63 2.16
C LYS A 91 30.99 -12.47 1.34
N GLU A 92 30.64 -12.76 0.09
CA GLU A 92 31.48 -13.49 -0.85
C GLU A 92 32.79 -12.73 -1.13
N ASP A 93 32.72 -11.44 -1.43
CA ASP A 93 33.89 -10.59 -1.68
C ASP A 93 34.83 -10.54 -0.48
N LEU A 94 34.27 -10.43 0.74
CA LEU A 94 35.05 -10.45 1.98
C LEU A 94 35.72 -11.81 2.19
N TYR A 95 34.98 -12.91 1.99
CA TYR A 95 35.51 -14.26 2.07
C TYR A 95 36.67 -14.48 1.08
N GLN A 96 36.47 -14.13 -0.19
CA GLN A 96 37.49 -14.24 -1.23
C GLN A 96 38.72 -13.34 -0.94
N LYS A 97 38.50 -12.14 -0.40
CA LYS A 97 39.58 -11.22 -0.03
C LYS A 97 40.44 -11.76 1.11
N GLU A 98 39.83 -12.33 2.16
CA GLU A 98 40.59 -12.92 3.27
C GLU A 98 41.26 -14.24 2.88
N LEU A 99 40.64 -15.03 1.99
CA LEU A 99 41.25 -16.23 1.41
C LEU A 99 42.53 -15.88 0.61
N ARG A 100 42.49 -14.82 -0.20
CA ARG A 100 43.65 -14.32 -0.98
C ARG A 100 44.76 -13.71 -0.14
N ARG A 101 44.46 -13.32 1.11
CA ARG A 101 45.42 -12.69 2.04
C ARG A 101 46.10 -13.69 2.98
N GLU A 102 45.86 -15.01 2.81
CA GLU A 102 46.38 -16.08 3.68
C GLU A 102 46.06 -15.92 5.18
N ASN A 103 45.07 -15.10 5.54
CA ASN A 103 44.71 -14.79 6.93
C ASN A 103 43.70 -15.78 7.56
N VAL A 104 43.37 -16.87 6.87
CA VAL A 104 42.34 -17.82 7.32
C VAL A 104 42.98 -18.99 8.07
N LYS A 105 42.87 -19.00 9.40
CA LYS A 105 43.15 -20.19 10.22
C LYS A 105 41.98 -21.17 10.13
N ILE A 106 42.13 -22.22 9.33
CA ILE A 106 41.20 -23.35 9.33
C ILE A 106 41.45 -24.13 10.63
N TYR A 107 40.50 -24.05 11.57
CA TYR A 107 40.45 -24.99 12.69
C TYR A 107 39.64 -26.21 12.24
N ARG A 108 40.28 -27.38 12.29
CA ARG A 108 39.72 -28.69 11.97
C ARG A 108 39.13 -29.34 13.22
#